data_AF-A0A9X0HI78-F1
#
_entry.id   AF-A0A9X0HI78-F1
#
_cell.length_a   1.000
_cell.length_b   1.000
_cell.length_c   1.000
_cell.angle_alpha   90.00
_cell.angle_beta   90.00
_cell.angle_gamma   90.00
#
_symmetry.space_group_name_H-M   'P 1'
#
loop_
_entity.id
_entity.type
_entity.pdbx_description
1 polymer ?
#
loop_
_entity_poly.entity_id
_entity_poly.type
_entity_poly.pdbx_seq_one_letter_code
_entity_poly.pdbx_strand_id
1 'polypeptide(L)'
;MYVNFDTDQTTIRPESEPTVAEVVTLLRQHPQLRLGVEGHTDNTGSPAHNRQLSQGRAQAVVAKLTQAGIATERLRAAGFGSDKPLVANDTEPHKAQNRRVELVKL
;
A
#
# COMPACT_ATOMS: atom_id res chain seq x y z
N MET A 1 -4.58 -7.73 -3.93
CA MET A 1 -5.02 -7.41 -2.56
C MET A 1 -4.71 -5.95 -2.31
N TYR A 2 -5.61 -5.22 -1.66
CA TYR A 2 -5.45 -3.78 -1.40
C TYR A 2 -5.46 -3.50 0.09
N VAL A 3 -4.64 -2.53 0.52
CA VAL A 3 -4.66 -1.95 1.86
C VAL A 3 -5.05 -0.48 1.72
N ASN A 4 -6.11 -0.06 2.39
CA ASN A 4 -6.70 1.27 2.21
C ASN A 4 -6.27 2.27 3.29
N PHE A 5 -6.29 3.55 2.91
CA PHE A 5 -5.85 4.67 3.73
C PHE A 5 -6.86 5.82 3.65
N ASP A 6 -6.96 6.58 4.74
CA ASP A 6 -7.70 7.84 4.74
C ASP A 6 -6.94 8.93 3.97
N THR A 7 -7.66 10.00 3.63
CA THR A 7 -7.11 11.17 2.94
C THR A 7 -5.93 11.73 3.72
N ASP A 8 -4.81 11.94 3.00
CA ASP A 8 -3.56 12.50 3.53
C ASP A 8 -2.95 11.75 4.73
N GLN A 9 -3.26 10.46 4.89
CA GLN A 9 -2.74 9.64 5.98
C GLN A 9 -1.93 8.44 5.49
N THR A 10 -0.96 8.04 6.33
CA THR A 10 -0.15 6.82 6.19
C THR A 10 -0.53 5.74 7.21
N THR A 11 -1.58 5.97 8.00
CA THR A 11 -2.13 4.98 8.94
C THR A 11 -3.01 3.99 8.18
N ILE A 12 -2.71 2.70 8.31
CA ILE A 12 -3.53 1.64 7.73
C ILE A 12 -4.89 1.65 8.43
N ARG A 13 -5.96 1.66 7.64
CA ARG A 13 -7.31 1.66 8.22
C ARG A 13 -7.61 0.31 8.89
N PRO A 14 -8.34 0.28 10.02
CA PRO A 14 -8.62 -0.97 10.75
C PRO A 14 -9.23 -2.08 9.91
N GLU A 15 -10.07 -1.74 8.93
CA GLU A 15 -10.69 -2.72 8.04
C GLU A 15 -9.71 -3.42 7.09
N SER A 16 -8.50 -2.88 6.92
CA SER A 16 -7.43 -3.49 6.11
C SER A 16 -6.50 -4.39 6.92
N GLU A 17 -6.60 -4.41 8.26
CA GLU A 17 -5.79 -5.29 9.13
C GLU A 17 -5.99 -6.79 8.81
N PRO A 18 -7.21 -7.29 8.51
CA PRO A 18 -7.40 -8.68 8.05
C PRO A 18 -6.62 -8.99 6.77
N THR A 19 -6.60 -8.06 5.81
CA THR A 19 -5.83 -8.23 4.56
C THR A 19 -4.33 -8.29 4.82
N VAL A 20 -3.81 -7.47 5.75
CA VAL A 20 -2.40 -7.55 6.16
C VAL A 20 -2.09 -8.91 6.80
N ALA A 21 -2.99 -9.45 7.62
CA ALA A 21 -2.82 -10.76 8.25
C ALA A 21 -2.82 -11.93 7.24
N GLU A 22 -3.67 -11.86 6.21
CA GLU A 22 -3.66 -12.84 5.11
C GLU A 22 -2.34 -12.82 4.35
N VAL A 23 -1.77 -11.64 4.11
CA VAL A 23 -0.47 -11.46 3.44
C VAL A 23 0.66 -12.05 4.29
N VAL A 24 0.66 -11.82 5.61
CA VAL A 24 1.61 -12.44 6.53
C VAL A 24 1.53 -13.97 6.43
N THR A 25 0.31 -14.53 6.42
CA THR A 25 0.08 -15.97 6.31
C THR A 25 0.66 -16.52 5.01
N LEU A 26 0.37 -15.86 3.88
CA LEU A 26 0.91 -16.22 2.57
C LEU A 26 2.44 -16.19 2.53
N LEU A 27 3.06 -15.13 3.07
CA LEU A 27 4.52 -14.98 3.11
C LEU A 27 5.21 -16.01 4.01
N ARG A 28 4.53 -16.49 5.06
CA ARG A 28 5.02 -17.58 5.90
C ARG A 28 4.93 -18.93 5.19
N GLN A 29 3.84 -19.18 4.47
CA GLN A 29 3.64 -20.40 3.68
C GLN A 29 4.59 -20.50 2.48
N HIS A 30 5.05 -19.36 1.95
CA HIS A 30 5.95 -19.31 0.80
C HIS A 30 7.23 -18.53 1.12
N PRO A 31 8.25 -19.14 1.76
CA PRO A 31 9.47 -18.44 2.17
C PRO A 31 10.26 -17.78 1.02
N GLN A 32 10.10 -18.28 -0.20
CA GLN A 32 10.75 -17.74 -1.41
C GLN A 32 9.98 -16.57 -2.05
N LEU A 33 8.72 -16.34 -1.65
CA LEU A 33 7.89 -15.27 -2.20
C LEU A 33 8.45 -13.91 -1.78
N ARG A 34 8.64 -13.04 -2.77
CA ARG A 34 9.03 -11.64 -2.60
C ARG A 34 7.93 -10.74 -3.16
N LEU A 35 7.66 -9.64 -2.47
CA LEU A 35 6.57 -8.72 -2.82
C LEU A 35 7.06 -7.29 -3.00
N GLY A 36 6.56 -6.65 -4.05
CA GLY A 36 6.50 -5.20 -4.18
C GLY A 36 5.29 -4.68 -3.40
N VAL A 37 5.49 -3.58 -2.69
CA VAL A 37 4.49 -2.88 -1.90
C VAL A 37 4.34 -1.50 -2.54
N GLU A 38 3.35 -1.37 -3.42
CA GLU A 38 3.16 -0.19 -4.26
C GLU A 38 2.12 0.74 -3.63
N GLY A 39 2.52 1.95 -3.26
CA GLY A 39 1.61 2.97 -2.72
C GLY A 39 1.05 3.86 -3.80
N HIS A 40 -0.23 4.22 -3.65
CA HIS A 40 -0.96 5.09 -4.58
C HIS A 40 -1.76 6.15 -3.81
N THR A 41 -2.01 7.27 -4.46
CA THR A 41 -2.88 8.35 -3.98
C THR A 41 -4.01 8.61 -4.97
N ASP A 42 -5.03 9.34 -4.54
CA ASP A 42 -5.89 10.07 -5.48
C ASP A 42 -5.15 11.28 -6.08
N ASN A 43 -5.79 12.01 -6.98
CA ASN A 43 -5.20 13.15 -7.69
C ASN A 43 -5.28 14.49 -6.94
N THR A 44 -5.65 14.49 -5.66
CA THR A 44 -5.73 15.72 -4.86
C THR A 44 -4.33 16.09 -4.36
N GLY A 45 -4.02 17.39 -4.31
CA GLY A 45 -2.70 17.88 -3.86
C GLY A 45 -1.63 17.91 -4.95
N SER A 46 -0.40 18.22 -4.56
CA SER A 46 0.72 18.34 -5.51
C SER A 46 1.33 16.98 -5.87
N PRO A 47 1.89 16.80 -7.08
CA PRO A 47 2.57 15.56 -7.45
C PRO A 47 3.68 15.17 -6.48
N ALA A 48 4.50 16.14 -6.04
CA ALA A 48 5.59 15.90 -5.09
C ALA A 48 5.07 15.38 -3.74
N HIS A 49 4.00 15.99 -3.22
CA HIS A 49 3.34 15.55 -2.00
C HIS A 49 2.78 14.12 -2.14
N ASN A 50 2.09 13.84 -3.25
CA ASN A 50 1.53 12.53 -3.52
C ASN A 50 2.60 11.43 -3.64
N ARG A 51 3.77 11.75 -4.20
CA ARG A 51 4.93 10.84 -4.21
C ARG A 51 5.44 10.52 -2.81
N GLN A 52 5.54 11.52 -1.94
CA GLN A 52 5.94 11.32 -0.54
C GLN A 52 4.88 10.52 0.24
N LEU A 53 3.60 10.88 0.11
CA LEU A 53 2.49 10.24 0.80
C LEU A 53 2.35 8.76 0.40
N SER A 54 2.36 8.46 -0.90
CA SER A 54 2.32 7.08 -1.38
C SER A 54 3.52 6.25 -0.91
N GLN A 55 4.72 6.83 -0.89
CA GLN A 55 5.91 6.15 -0.36
C GLN A 55 5.74 5.84 1.14
N GLY A 56 5.23 6.79 1.92
CA GLY A 56 4.95 6.59 3.35
C GLY A 56 3.92 5.49 3.60
N ARG A 57 2.85 5.40 2.78
CA ARG A 57 1.86 4.32 2.85
C ARG A 57 2.48 2.95 2.56
N ALA A 58 3.30 2.84 1.52
CA ALA A 58 4.02 1.61 1.22
C ALA A 58 4.95 1.19 2.36
N GLN A 59 5.66 2.14 2.96
CA GLN A 59 6.53 1.91 4.11
C GLN A 59 5.74 1.47 5.35
N ALA A 60 4.54 2.02 5.60
CA ALA A 60 3.68 1.61 6.70
C ALA A 60 3.26 0.13 6.59
N VAL A 61 2.93 -0.32 5.37
CA VAL A 61 2.63 -1.74 5.13
C VAL A 61 3.87 -2.62 5.31
N VAL A 62 5.02 -2.21 4.79
CA VAL A 62 6.29 -2.93 5.03
C VAL A 62 6.56 -3.05 6.53
N ALA A 63 6.40 -1.96 7.29
CA ALA A 63 6.61 -1.95 8.74
C ALA A 63 5.69 -2.92 9.48
N LYS A 64 4.40 -3.02 9.09
CA LYS A 64 3.49 -4.01 9.66
C LYS A 64 3.92 -5.45 9.35
N LEU A 65 4.33 -5.72 8.11
CA LEU A 65 4.78 -7.05 7.70
C LEU A 65 6.08 -7.45 8.41
N THR A 66 7.03 -6.52 8.58
CA THR A 66 8.28 -6.78 9.29
C THR A 66 8.07 -6.96 10.79
N GLN A 67 7.16 -6.18 11.41
CA GLN A 67 6.71 -6.38 12.79
C GLN A 67 6.10 -7.78 13.00
N ALA A 68 5.45 -8.34 11.99
CA ALA A 68 4.93 -9.70 11.99
C ALA A 68 5.99 -10.80 11.72
N GLY A 69 7.27 -10.42 11.60
CA GLY A 69 8.40 -11.33 11.43
C GLY A 69 8.76 -11.67 9.97
N ILE A 70 8.21 -10.94 8.98
CA ILE A 70 8.64 -11.11 7.59
C ILE A 70 9.97 -10.39 7.37
N ALA A 71 10.92 -11.09 6.74
CA ALA A 71 12.24 -10.55 6.49
C ALA A 71 12.21 -9.40 5.46
N THR A 72 12.97 -8.33 5.72
CA THR A 72 12.87 -7.06 4.97
C THR A 72 13.34 -7.21 3.52
N GLU A 73 14.30 -8.09 3.25
CA GLU A 73 14.81 -8.40 1.92
C GLU A 73 13.77 -9.04 0.99
N ARG A 74 12.65 -9.50 1.54
CA ARG A 74 11.52 -10.05 0.78
C ARG A 74 10.52 -8.98 0.34
N LEU A 75 10.70 -7.73 0.75
CA LEU A 75 9.74 -6.64 0.59
C LEU A 75 10.40 -5.45 -0.09
N ARG A 76 9.71 -4.83 -1.07
CA ARG A 76 10.17 -3.60 -1.72
C ARG A 76 9.06 -2.55 -1.75
N ALA A 77 9.23 -1.48 -0.97
CA ALA A 77 8.29 -0.34 -0.97
C ALA A 77 8.57 0.63 -2.14
N ALA A 78 7.52 1.07 -2.83
CA ALA A 78 7.59 2.10 -3.87
C ALA A 78 6.33 2.98 -3.90
N GLY A 79 6.50 4.30 -3.89
CA GLY A 79 5.42 5.29 -4.02
C GLY A 79 5.20 5.77 -5.46
N PHE A 80 3.98 5.57 -5.99
CA PHE A 80 3.61 5.98 -7.34
C PHE A 80 2.81 7.29 -7.41
N GLY A 81 2.47 7.88 -6.28
CA GLY A 81 1.57 9.04 -6.23
C GLY A 81 0.24 8.72 -6.94
N SER A 82 -0.24 9.68 -7.71
CA SER A 82 -1.48 9.57 -8.49
C SER A 82 -1.29 9.03 -9.90
N ASP A 83 -0.08 8.57 -10.26
CA ASP A 83 0.30 8.29 -11.65
C ASP A 83 -0.21 6.93 -12.15
N LYS A 84 -0.73 6.09 -11.26
CA LYS A 84 -1.31 4.78 -11.56
C LYS A 84 -2.71 4.62 -10.92
N PRO A 85 -3.73 5.36 -11.39
CA PRO A 85 -5.09 5.25 -10.87
C PRO A 85 -5.69 3.88 -11.18
N LEU A 86 -6.40 3.29 -10.22
CA LEU A 86 -7.21 2.08 -10.42
C LEU A 86 -8.52 2.40 -11.12
N VAL A 87 -9.11 3.54 -10.75
CA VAL A 87 -10.36 4.08 -11.29
C VAL A 87 -10.22 5.59 -11.52
N ALA A 88 -11.12 6.20 -12.28
CA ALA A 88 -11.09 7.64 -12.57
C ALA A 88 -11.15 8.47 -11.27
N ASN A 89 -10.40 9.58 -11.16
CA ASN A 89 -10.44 10.44 -9.97
C ASN A 89 -11.58 11.50 -10.03
N ASP A 90 -12.76 11.10 -10.49
CA ASP A 90 -13.91 11.97 -10.78
C ASP A 90 -14.94 12.04 -9.64
N THR A 91 -14.98 11.04 -8.76
CA THR A 91 -15.90 10.96 -7.62
C THR A 91 -15.15 10.60 -6.33
N GLU A 92 -15.68 11.00 -5.17
CA GLU A 92 -15.05 10.65 -3.89
C GLU A 92 -14.96 9.12 -3.66
N PRO A 93 -15.97 8.29 -3.99
CA PRO A 93 -15.84 6.85 -3.94
C PRO A 93 -14.69 6.31 -4.79
N HIS A 94 -14.45 6.88 -5.97
CA HIS A 94 -13.32 6.46 -6.80
C HIS A 94 -11.98 6.94 -6.24
N LYS A 95 -11.90 8.16 -5.72
CA LYS A 95 -10.70 8.66 -5.02
C LYS A 95 -10.33 7.76 -3.85
N ALA A 96 -11.31 7.34 -3.05
CA ALA A 96 -11.11 6.39 -1.96
C ALA A 96 -10.49 5.06 -2.42
N GLN A 97 -10.88 4.54 -3.57
CA GLN A 97 -10.28 3.34 -4.16
C GLN A 97 -8.83 3.58 -4.62
N ASN A 98 -8.51 4.79 -5.08
CA ASN A 98 -7.13 5.15 -5.48
C ASN A 98 -6.18 5.36 -4.28
N ARG A 99 -6.70 5.70 -3.10
CA ARG A 99 -5.94 5.75 -1.83
C ARG A 99 -5.66 4.34 -1.29
N ARG A 100 -4.73 3.65 -1.94
CA ARG A 100 -4.43 2.24 -1.68
C ARG A 100 -2.94 1.94 -1.66
N VAL A 101 -2.58 0.82 -1.05
CA VAL A 101 -1.36 0.07 -1.32
C VAL A 101 -1.74 -1.24 -2.00
N GLU A 102 -1.00 -1.60 -3.03
CA GLU A 102 -1.13 -2.85 -3.77
C GLU A 102 0.10 -3.73 -3.52
N LEU A 103 -0.13 -5.03 -3.35
CA LEU A 103 0.91 -6.03 -3.17
C LEU A 103 1.09 -6.83 -4.46
N VAL A 104 2.29 -6.73 -5.05
CA VAL A 104 2.62 -7.35 -6.34
C VAL A 104 3.77 -8.35 -6.14
N LYS A 105 3.77 -9.45 -6.89
CA LYS A 105 4.90 -10.40 -6.87
C LYS A 105 6.10 -9.81 -7.61
N LEU A 106 7.31 -9.95 -7.04
CA LEU A 106 8.58 -9.61 -7.70
C LEU A 106 9.16 -10.78 -8.50
#